data_AF-A0A418W3U6-F1
#
_entry.id   AF-A0A418W3U6-F1
#
_cell.length_a   1.000
_cell.length_b   1.000
_cell.length_c   1.000
_cell.angle_alpha   90.00
_cell.angle_beta   90.00
_cell.angle_gamma   90.00
#
_symmetry.space_group_name_H-M   'P 1'
#
loop_
_entity.id
_entity.type
_entity.pdbx_description
1 polymer ?
#
loop_
_entity_poly.entity_id
_entity_poly.type
_entity_poly.pdbx_seq_one_letter_code
_entity_poly.pdbx_strand_id
1 'polypeptide(L)'
;MPRLILLNKPYGVLPQFTDDQGRPTLAAHVPIPGVYAAGRLDRDSEGLLALSDDGALIARIAAPKNKMAKTYWVQVEGVPTDAALAALRAGVTLKDGPTLPAEVERIDEPADLWPRDPPVRFRAAIPTSWLALTLREGRNRQVRRMTAAVGFPTLRLIRWSIGDWTLDGLAPGQWREVTLPQPEPGKPQRTRAASAKPEGPKPQRPRKPATPATNARKRRR
;
A
#
# COMPACT_ATOMS: atom_id res chain seq x y z
N MET A 1 19.86 -13.72 -11.38
CA MET A 1 19.04 -13.65 -10.15
C MET A 1 18.40 -12.28 -10.11
N PRO A 2 17.13 -12.16 -9.68
CA PRO A 2 16.52 -10.85 -9.53
C PRO A 2 17.27 -10.06 -8.46
N ARG A 3 17.67 -8.83 -8.80
CA ARG A 3 18.30 -7.92 -7.85
C ARG A 3 17.22 -7.15 -7.09
N LEU A 4 17.39 -7.02 -5.78
CA LEU A 4 16.59 -6.11 -4.96
C LEU A 4 17.52 -5.13 -4.25
N ILE A 5 17.33 -3.84 -4.49
CA ILE A 5 18.00 -2.77 -3.78
C ILE A 5 16.97 -2.04 -2.91
N LEU A 6 17.38 -1.71 -1.70
CA LEU A 6 16.65 -0.84 -0.79
C LEU A 6 17.38 0.48 -0.69
N LEU A 7 16.70 1.58 -1.01
CA LEU A 7 17.21 2.94 -0.91
C LEU A 7 16.44 3.69 0.19
N ASN A 8 17.14 4.41 1.07
CA ASN A 8 16.50 5.45 1.86
C ASN A 8 16.42 6.74 1.00
N LYS A 9 15.29 6.93 0.31
CA LYS A 9 15.12 8.04 -0.64
C LYS A 9 15.06 9.38 0.11
N PRO A 10 15.94 10.35 -0.19
CA PRO A 10 15.85 11.69 0.39
C PRO A 10 14.60 12.45 -0.06
N TYR A 11 14.25 13.49 0.69
CA TYR A 11 13.22 14.46 0.31
C TYR A 11 13.62 15.17 -1.00
N GLY A 12 12.65 15.55 -1.82
CA GLY A 12 12.89 16.30 -3.05
C GLY A 12 13.35 15.47 -4.25
N VAL A 13 13.75 14.21 -4.03
CA VAL A 13 14.21 13.29 -5.08
C VAL A 13 13.02 12.57 -5.73
N LEU A 14 12.97 12.55 -7.06
CA LEU A 14 11.97 11.80 -7.82
C LEU A 14 12.24 10.29 -7.75
N PRO A 15 11.20 9.44 -7.69
CA PRO A 15 11.34 7.97 -7.67
C PRO A 15 11.58 7.39 -9.08
N GLN A 16 12.46 8.01 -9.88
CA GLN A 16 12.82 7.61 -11.23
C GLN A 16 14.28 8.03 -11.52
N PHE A 17 14.90 7.45 -12.55
CA PHE A 17 16.30 7.73 -12.90
C PHE A 17 16.47 8.87 -13.92
N THR A 18 15.47 9.08 -14.77
CA THR A 18 15.50 10.11 -15.83
C THR A 18 14.55 11.24 -15.47
N ASP A 19 14.96 12.50 -15.69
CA ASP A 19 14.08 13.67 -15.60
C ASP A 19 14.46 14.72 -16.64
N ASP A 20 13.44 15.31 -17.27
CA ASP A 20 13.62 16.24 -18.40
C ASP A 20 13.59 17.72 -17.93
N GLN A 21 13.45 17.94 -16.62
CA GLN A 21 13.19 19.26 -16.00
C GLN A 21 14.26 19.61 -14.96
N GLY A 22 15.38 18.89 -14.93
CA GLY A 22 16.51 19.16 -14.04
C GLY A 22 16.25 18.89 -12.56
N ARG A 23 15.22 18.11 -12.21
CA ARG A 23 14.91 17.76 -10.82
C ARG A 23 15.82 16.63 -10.33
N PRO A 24 16.15 16.55 -9.02
CA PRO A 24 16.93 15.46 -8.47
C PRO A 24 16.27 14.09 -8.69
N THR A 25 17.05 13.10 -9.13
CA THR A 25 16.60 11.74 -9.47
C THR A 25 17.34 10.68 -8.68
N LEU A 26 16.92 9.41 -8.81
CA LEU A 26 17.59 8.27 -8.18
C LEU A 26 19.01 8.06 -8.69
N ALA A 27 19.36 8.57 -9.88
CA ALA A 27 20.67 8.40 -10.48
C ALA A 27 21.80 9.02 -9.64
N ALA A 28 21.51 10.05 -8.85
CA ALA A 28 22.48 10.67 -7.95
C ALA A 28 22.83 9.79 -6.73
N HIS A 29 22.01 8.77 -6.43
CA HIS A 29 22.15 7.94 -5.23
C HIS A 29 22.49 6.49 -5.55
N VAL A 30 21.97 5.95 -6.66
CA VAL A 30 22.10 4.54 -7.03
C VAL A 30 22.81 4.44 -8.38
N PRO A 31 24.14 4.18 -8.41
CA PRO A 31 24.92 4.06 -9.64
C PRO A 31 24.77 2.66 -10.28
N ILE A 32 23.58 2.06 -10.19
CA ILE A 32 23.28 0.73 -10.73
C ILE A 32 22.32 0.92 -11.91
N PRO A 33 22.75 0.60 -13.15
CA PRO A 33 21.87 0.68 -14.31
C PRO A 33 20.82 -0.43 -14.32
N GLY A 34 19.72 -0.20 -15.03
CA GLY A 34 18.72 -1.23 -15.32
C GLY A 34 17.80 -1.61 -14.16
N VAL A 35 17.83 -0.89 -13.04
CA VAL A 35 16.88 -1.07 -11.92
C VAL A 35 15.80 -0.01 -11.93
N TYR A 36 14.60 -0.37 -11.51
CA TYR A 36 13.42 0.49 -11.52
C TYR A 36 12.67 0.42 -10.18
N ALA A 37 11.93 1.48 -9.86
CA ALA A 37 11.13 1.57 -8.64
C ALA A 37 10.05 0.49 -8.56
N ALA A 38 10.13 -0.33 -7.51
CA ALA A 38 9.12 -1.31 -7.14
C ALA A 38 8.01 -0.64 -6.32
N GLY A 39 7.21 0.17 -7.00
CA GLY A 39 6.18 1.02 -6.40
C GLY A 39 6.66 2.46 -6.20
N ARG A 40 5.73 3.41 -6.26
CA ARG A 40 6.05 4.84 -6.20
C ARG A 40 6.27 5.29 -4.75
N LEU A 41 7.13 6.29 -4.58
CA LEU A 41 7.28 7.11 -3.38
C LEU A 41 7.37 8.55 -3.84
N ASP A 42 6.40 9.38 -3.46
CA ASP A 42 6.30 10.73 -4.01
C ASP A 42 7.57 11.56 -3.74
N ARG A 43 7.81 12.56 -4.59
CA ARG A 43 8.97 13.47 -4.48
C ARG A 43 9.08 14.10 -3.09
N ASP A 44 7.95 14.49 -2.53
CA ASP A 44 7.83 15.14 -1.22
C ASP A 44 7.75 14.15 -0.05
N SER A 45 7.98 12.86 -0.30
CA SER A 45 8.07 11.81 0.71
C SER A 45 9.49 11.28 0.81
N GLU A 46 9.82 10.67 1.94
CA GLU A 46 11.16 10.17 2.28
C GLU A 46 11.11 8.67 2.61
N GLY A 47 12.27 8.03 2.73
CA GLY A 47 12.39 6.69 3.28
C GLY A 47 12.44 5.59 2.24
N LEU A 48 12.05 4.39 2.66
CA LEU A 48 12.35 3.14 1.97
C LEU A 48 11.74 3.08 0.58
N LEU A 49 12.58 2.95 -0.43
CA LEU A 49 12.21 2.68 -1.81
C LEU A 49 12.89 1.39 -2.26
N ALA A 50 12.08 0.41 -2.66
CA ALA A 50 12.57 -0.81 -3.29
C ALA A 50 12.84 -0.55 -4.78
N LEU A 51 13.97 -1.04 -5.28
CA LEU A 51 14.38 -0.99 -6.68
C LEU A 51 14.75 -2.41 -7.13
N SER A 52 14.43 -2.76 -8.36
CA SER A 52 14.70 -4.08 -8.91
C SER A 52 14.89 -4.03 -10.42
N ASP A 53 15.65 -4.96 -10.97
CA ASP A 53 15.75 -5.21 -12.42
C ASP A 53 14.66 -6.18 -12.92
N ASP A 54 14.09 -6.98 -12.02
CA ASP A 54 13.06 -7.97 -12.33
C ASP A 54 11.64 -7.38 -12.29
N GLY A 55 10.96 -7.40 -13.44
CA GLY A 55 9.61 -6.87 -13.60
C GLY A 55 8.54 -7.62 -12.79
N ALA A 56 8.70 -8.93 -12.58
CA ALA A 56 7.76 -9.73 -11.80
C ALA A 56 7.85 -9.38 -10.30
N LEU A 57 9.06 -9.15 -9.78
CA LEU A 57 9.31 -8.68 -8.44
C LEU A 57 8.77 -7.26 -8.24
N ILE A 58 9.01 -6.35 -9.18
CA ILE A 58 8.44 -4.99 -9.17
C ILE A 58 6.93 -5.06 -9.08
N ALA A 59 6.29 -5.80 -9.98
CA ALA A 59 4.85 -5.98 -9.97
C ALA A 59 4.37 -6.59 -8.64
N ARG A 60 5.12 -7.53 -8.08
CA ARG A 60 4.78 -8.16 -6.80
C ARG A 60 4.78 -7.18 -5.64
N ILE A 61 5.80 -6.32 -5.54
CA ILE A 61 5.92 -5.34 -4.45
C ILE A 61 4.91 -4.19 -4.63
N ALA A 62 4.70 -3.75 -5.87
CA ALA A 62 3.86 -2.60 -6.20
C ALA A 62 2.36 -2.93 -6.22
N ALA A 63 1.98 -4.17 -6.54
CA ALA A 63 0.57 -4.51 -6.76
C ALA A 63 -0.27 -4.35 -5.48
N PRO A 64 -1.40 -3.62 -5.54
CA PRO A 64 -2.33 -3.48 -4.43
C PRO A 64 -2.85 -4.83 -3.91
N LYS A 65 -2.98 -5.82 -4.81
CA LYS A 65 -3.50 -7.17 -4.50
C LYS A 65 -2.61 -7.98 -3.57
N ASN A 66 -1.30 -7.68 -3.53
CA ASN A 66 -0.35 -8.45 -2.75
C ASN A 66 -0.31 -8.03 -1.28
N LYS A 67 -1.03 -6.95 -0.91
CA LYS A 67 -1.26 -6.51 0.48
C LYS A 67 0.02 -6.40 1.32
N MET A 68 1.18 -6.20 0.68
CA MET A 68 2.43 -5.96 1.40
C MET A 68 2.23 -4.71 2.25
N ALA A 69 2.31 -4.93 3.56
CA ALA A 69 2.19 -3.88 4.54
C ALA A 69 3.29 -2.84 4.32
N LYS A 70 2.94 -1.57 4.41
CA LYS A 70 3.88 -0.47 4.37
C LYS A 70 3.64 0.37 5.60
N THR A 71 4.62 0.43 6.49
CA THR A 71 4.56 1.29 7.66
C THR A 71 5.19 2.63 7.33
N TYR A 72 4.47 3.70 7.67
CA TYR A 72 4.90 5.08 7.51
C TYR A 72 5.05 5.73 8.88
N TRP A 73 6.14 6.46 9.07
CA TRP A 73 6.23 7.47 10.11
C TRP A 73 5.74 8.80 9.55
N VAL A 74 4.77 9.40 10.24
CA VAL A 74 4.03 10.55 9.75
C VAL A 74 4.07 11.64 10.80
N GLN A 75 4.74 12.74 10.49
CA GLN A 75 4.65 13.96 11.29
C GLN A 75 3.43 14.75 10.82
N VAL A 76 2.54 15.10 11.75
CA VAL A 76 1.31 15.87 11.48
C VAL A 76 1.28 17.16 12.29
N GLU A 77 0.55 18.15 11.79
CA GLU A 77 0.18 19.32 12.61
C GLU A 77 -0.78 18.90 13.72
N GLY A 78 -0.65 19.50 14.90
CA GLY A 78 -1.51 19.27 16.06
C GLY A 78 -1.21 17.97 16.80
N VAL A 79 -2.13 17.63 17.71
CA VAL A 79 -2.14 16.38 18.48
C VAL A 79 -3.39 15.59 18.11
N PRO A 80 -3.28 14.53 17.27
CA PRO A 80 -4.42 13.70 16.89
C PRO A 80 -5.18 13.18 18.11
N THR A 81 -6.50 13.34 18.13
CA THR A 81 -7.38 12.84 19.20
C THR A 81 -7.59 11.33 19.07
N ASP A 82 -8.04 10.68 20.15
CA ASP A 82 -8.35 9.24 20.10
C ASP A 82 -9.44 8.91 19.08
N ALA A 83 -10.43 9.80 18.93
CA ALA A 83 -11.47 9.70 17.91
C ALA A 83 -10.89 9.76 16.48
N ALA A 84 -9.93 10.67 16.23
CA ALA A 84 -9.26 10.76 14.94
C ALA A 84 -8.44 9.50 14.62
N LEU A 85 -7.72 8.95 15.60
CA LEU A 85 -6.99 7.69 15.43
C LEU A 85 -7.94 6.51 15.20
N ALA A 86 -9.05 6.44 15.93
CA ALA A 86 -10.06 5.41 15.72
C ALA A 86 -10.66 5.48 14.31
N ALA A 87 -10.95 6.68 13.80
CA ALA A 87 -11.41 6.87 12.42
C ALA A 87 -10.38 6.42 11.39
N LEU A 88 -9.09 6.76 11.58
CA LEU A 88 -8.02 6.29 10.69
C LEU A 88 -7.89 4.75 10.70
N ARG A 89 -8.02 4.11 11.87
CA ARG A 89 -7.96 2.64 12.03
C ARG A 89 -9.13 1.94 11.35
N ALA A 90 -10.34 2.46 11.52
CA ALA A 90 -11.55 1.91 10.90
C ALA A 90 -11.55 2.11 9.38
N GLY A 91 -10.90 3.17 8.90
CA GLY A 91 -10.88 3.61 7.52
C GLY A 91 -11.76 4.84 7.32
N VAL A 92 -11.30 5.73 6.44
CA VAL A 92 -11.96 7.01 6.13
C VAL A 92 -12.42 7.06 4.68
N THR A 93 -13.49 7.79 4.41
CA THR A 93 -13.94 8.02 3.03
C THR A 93 -13.16 9.15 2.39
N LEU A 94 -12.41 8.83 1.34
CA LEU A 94 -11.71 9.81 0.51
C LEU A 94 -12.49 10.01 -0.81
N LYS A 95 -12.04 10.96 -1.66
CA LYS A 95 -12.68 11.27 -2.95
C LYS A 95 -12.81 10.05 -3.89
N ASP A 96 -11.87 9.12 -3.81
CA ASP A 96 -11.78 7.86 -4.57
C ASP A 96 -12.36 6.67 -3.79
N GLY A 97 -13.17 6.90 -2.75
CA GLY A 97 -13.88 5.88 -1.98
C GLY A 97 -13.33 5.62 -0.57
N PRO A 98 -13.91 4.65 0.18
CA PRO A 98 -13.45 4.28 1.51
C PRO A 98 -12.03 3.68 1.48
N THR A 99 -11.22 3.95 2.50
CA THR A 99 -9.95 3.24 2.72
C THR A 99 -10.20 1.90 3.41
N LEU A 100 -9.27 0.97 3.23
CA LEU A 100 -9.21 -0.23 4.06
C LEU A 100 -8.88 0.13 5.51
N PRO A 101 -9.21 -0.74 6.47
CA PRO A 101 -8.70 -0.63 7.83
C PRO A 101 -7.18 -0.55 7.86
N ALA A 102 -6.65 0.20 8.81
CA ALA A 102 -5.22 0.46 8.98
C ALA A 102 -4.79 0.26 10.43
N GLU A 103 -3.52 -0.04 10.64
CA GLU A 103 -2.91 0.02 11.97
C GLU A 103 -2.37 1.45 12.16
N VAL A 104 -2.70 2.08 13.29
CA VAL A 104 -2.34 3.47 13.57
C VAL A 104 -1.98 3.60 15.03
N GLU A 105 -0.80 4.14 15.31
CA GLU A 105 -0.27 4.32 16.66
C GLU A 105 0.33 5.71 16.80
N ARG A 106 0.19 6.31 17.99
CA ARG A 106 1.03 7.46 18.35
C ARG A 106 2.41 6.93 18.69
N ILE A 107 3.42 7.61 18.19
CA ILE A 107 4.81 7.31 18.51
C ILE A 107 5.49 8.60 18.94
N ASP A 108 6.55 8.49 19.72
CA ASP A 108 7.48 9.59 19.90
C ASP A 108 8.19 9.89 18.57
N GLU A 109 8.83 11.06 18.49
CA GLU A 109 9.75 11.31 17.38
C GLU A 109 10.80 10.19 17.33
N PRO A 110 10.96 9.47 16.20
CA PRO A 110 11.92 8.39 16.11
C PRO A 110 13.32 8.84 16.54
N ALA A 111 13.98 8.06 17.38
CA ALA A 111 15.37 8.32 17.75
C ALA A 111 16.27 8.33 16.51
N ASP A 112 17.29 9.18 16.52
CA ASP A 112 18.26 9.34 15.42
C ASP A 112 17.64 9.68 14.06
N LEU A 113 16.46 10.30 14.06
CA LEU A 113 15.83 10.75 12.84
C LEU A 113 16.66 11.84 12.16
N TRP A 114 17.03 11.62 10.90
CA TRP A 114 17.80 12.60 10.15
C TRP A 114 17.03 13.90 9.93
N PRO A 115 17.72 15.05 9.89
CA PRO A 115 17.10 16.31 9.53
C PRO A 115 16.62 16.28 8.07
N ARG A 116 15.50 16.94 7.80
CA ARG A 116 15.00 17.12 6.43
C ARG A 116 15.59 18.40 5.83
N ASP A 117 16.01 18.35 4.58
CA ASP A 117 16.39 19.52 3.79
C ASP A 117 15.43 19.73 2.59
N PRO A 118 14.74 20.88 2.49
CA PRO A 118 14.63 21.93 3.50
C PRO A 118 13.86 21.45 4.74
N PRO A 119 14.05 22.08 5.91
CA PRO A 119 13.31 21.76 7.12
C PRO A 119 11.80 21.78 6.92
N VAL A 120 11.08 21.03 7.74
CA VAL A 120 9.61 21.05 7.77
C VAL A 120 9.14 22.48 8.08
N ARG A 121 8.20 22.99 7.28
CA ARG A 121 7.54 24.24 7.61
C ARG A 121 6.45 23.93 8.62
N PHE A 122 6.54 24.52 9.80
CA PHE A 122 5.52 24.41 10.85
C PHE A 122 5.25 25.78 11.45
N ARG A 123 4.10 25.91 12.12
CA ARG A 123 3.72 27.10 12.86
C ARG A 123 4.17 26.91 14.30
N ALA A 124 5.05 27.76 14.83
CA ALA A 124 5.60 27.61 16.18
C ALA A 124 4.53 27.53 17.28
N ALA A 125 3.37 28.17 17.07
CA ALA A 125 2.23 28.14 17.99
C ALA A 125 1.41 26.84 17.93
N ILE A 126 1.67 25.95 16.96
CA ILE A 126 0.93 24.70 16.77
C ILE A 126 1.90 23.54 17.00
N PRO A 127 1.62 22.64 17.96
CA PRO A 127 2.47 21.48 18.18
C PRO A 127 2.45 20.55 16.97
N THR A 128 3.42 19.64 16.90
CA THR A 128 3.42 18.54 15.93
C THR A 128 3.45 17.21 16.65
N SER A 129 2.87 16.18 16.05
CA SER A 129 2.88 14.82 16.58
C SER A 129 3.35 13.82 15.54
N TRP A 130 3.84 12.68 16.01
CA TRP A 130 4.25 11.57 15.16
C TRP A 130 3.28 10.40 15.27
N LEU A 131 2.99 9.78 14.12
CA LEU A 131 2.18 8.58 14.01
C LEU A 131 2.96 7.50 13.25
N ALA A 132 2.83 6.25 13.71
CA ALA A 132 3.10 5.08 12.88
C ALA A 132 1.80 4.65 12.21
N LEU A 133 1.80 4.53 10.89
CA LEU A 133 0.62 4.20 10.10
C LEU A 133 0.94 3.08 9.10
N THR A 134 0.36 1.90 9.30
CA THR A 134 0.59 0.72 8.43
C THR A 134 -0.58 0.53 7.47
N LEU A 135 -0.29 0.56 6.16
CA LEU A 135 -1.28 0.35 5.10
C LEU A 135 -1.01 -0.91 4.29
N ARG A 136 -2.08 -1.56 3.84
CA ARG A 136 -2.05 -2.70 2.89
C ARG A 136 -2.59 -2.35 1.51
N GLU A 137 -2.78 -1.06 1.26
CA GLU A 137 -3.10 -0.48 -0.04
C GLU A 137 -2.14 0.66 -0.38
N GLY A 138 -2.21 1.19 -1.60
CA GLY A 138 -1.24 2.16 -2.10
C GLY A 138 -1.88 3.16 -3.06
N ARG A 139 -2.94 3.86 -2.61
CA ARG A 139 -3.60 4.90 -3.41
C ARG A 139 -2.73 6.16 -3.46
N ASN A 140 -2.94 6.99 -4.49
CA ASN A 140 -2.18 8.23 -4.65
C ASN A 140 -2.29 9.10 -3.38
N ARG A 141 -1.14 9.49 -2.80
CA ARG A 141 -1.05 10.37 -1.61
C ARG A 141 -1.91 9.94 -0.42
N GLN A 142 -2.18 8.64 -0.29
CA GLN A 142 -3.20 8.13 0.62
C GLN A 142 -3.01 8.58 2.08
N VAL A 143 -1.82 8.41 2.66
CA VAL A 143 -1.53 8.79 4.05
C VAL A 143 -1.81 10.28 4.30
N ARG A 144 -1.37 11.14 3.38
CA ARG A 144 -1.57 12.59 3.48
C ARG A 144 -3.06 12.97 3.41
N ARG A 145 -3.82 12.27 2.56
CA ARG A 145 -5.26 12.50 2.43
C ARG A 145 -6.04 11.97 3.63
N MET A 146 -5.65 10.82 4.18
CA MET A 146 -6.27 10.25 5.38
C MET A 146 -6.08 11.15 6.60
N THR A 147 -4.84 11.56 6.88
CA THR A 147 -4.53 12.42 8.05
C THR A 147 -5.19 13.81 7.92
N ALA A 148 -5.21 14.39 6.73
CA ALA A 148 -5.94 15.63 6.47
C ALA A 148 -7.47 15.47 6.64
N ALA A 149 -8.04 14.33 6.23
CA ALA A 149 -9.49 14.08 6.36
C ALA A 149 -9.96 14.01 7.83
N VAL A 150 -9.07 13.67 8.75
CA VAL A 150 -9.35 13.69 10.20
C VAL A 150 -8.87 14.97 10.89
N GLY A 151 -8.44 15.98 10.13
CA GLY A 151 -8.09 17.32 10.65
C GLY A 151 -6.62 17.55 11.01
N PHE A 152 -5.73 16.58 10.75
CA PHE A 152 -4.31 16.64 11.15
C PHE A 152 -3.41 16.51 9.91
N PRO A 153 -3.20 17.58 9.12
CA PRO A 153 -2.46 17.49 7.86
C PRO A 153 -1.02 17.02 8.05
N THR A 154 -0.54 16.17 7.14
CA THR A 154 0.84 15.66 7.16
C THR A 154 1.86 16.72 6.77
N LEU A 155 2.86 16.90 7.63
CA LEU A 155 4.03 17.74 7.43
C LEU A 155 5.21 16.96 6.81
N ARG A 156 5.51 15.79 7.37
CA ARG A 156 6.62 14.92 6.94
C ARG A 156 6.12 13.48 6.82
N LEU A 157 6.56 12.78 5.78
CA LEU A 157 6.13 11.41 5.51
C LEU A 157 7.35 10.56 5.15
N ILE A 158 7.62 9.57 5.99
CA ILE A 158 8.76 8.66 5.84
C ILE A 158 8.20 7.25 5.74
N ARG A 159 8.46 6.54 4.65
CA ARG A 159 8.13 5.12 4.58
C ARG A 159 9.21 4.33 5.31
N TRP A 160 8.89 3.84 6.51
CA TRP A 160 9.81 3.09 7.34
C TRP A 160 10.04 1.67 6.81
N SER A 161 8.97 0.99 6.36
CA SER A 161 9.04 -0.41 5.95
C SER A 161 8.18 -0.75 4.73
N ILE A 162 8.56 -1.85 4.08
CA ILE A 162 7.80 -2.54 3.03
C ILE A 162 7.89 -4.04 3.31
N GLY A 163 6.83 -4.63 3.84
CA GLY A 163 6.86 -6.02 4.33
C GLY A 163 7.95 -6.20 5.38
N ASP A 164 8.84 -7.16 5.15
CA ASP A 164 9.94 -7.50 6.07
C ASP A 164 11.17 -6.59 5.91
N TRP A 165 11.14 -5.64 4.97
CA TRP A 165 12.25 -4.72 4.73
C TRP A 165 12.04 -3.40 5.46
N THR A 166 13.06 -2.95 6.17
CA THR A 166 13.07 -1.70 6.96
C THR A 166 14.23 -0.79 6.56
N LEU A 167 14.18 0.46 7.05
CA LEU A 167 15.28 1.43 6.97
C LEU A 167 16.38 1.22 8.01
N ASP A 168 16.30 0.18 8.84
CA ASP A 168 17.31 -0.08 9.87
C ASP A 168 18.71 -0.11 9.27
N GLY A 169 19.62 0.69 9.86
CA GLY A 169 21.00 0.82 9.41
C GLY A 169 21.18 1.50 8.04
N LEU A 170 20.16 2.19 7.50
CA LEU A 170 20.21 2.82 6.18
C LEU A 170 19.98 4.33 6.26
N ALA A 171 21.06 5.11 6.22
CA ALA A 171 20.98 6.57 6.28
C ALA A 171 20.42 7.19 4.97
N PRO A 172 19.93 8.44 4.98
CA PRO A 172 19.39 9.08 3.78
C PRO A 172 20.35 9.07 2.60
N GLY A 173 19.84 8.74 1.42
CA GLY A 173 20.62 8.65 0.19
C GLY A 173 21.47 7.38 0.07
N GLN A 174 21.60 6.60 1.15
CA GLN A 174 22.27 5.30 1.11
C GLN A 174 21.32 4.21 0.62
N TRP A 175 21.92 3.21 -0.02
CA TRP A 175 21.23 2.02 -0.47
C TRP A 175 22.00 0.76 -0.08
N ARG A 176 21.28 -0.36 -0.03
CA ARG A 176 21.86 -1.70 0.17
C ARG A 176 21.18 -2.70 -0.76
N GLU A 177 21.95 -3.67 -1.24
CA GLU A 177 21.40 -4.83 -1.96
C GLU A 177 20.91 -5.88 -0.95
N VAL A 178 19.79 -6.53 -1.27
CA VAL A 178 19.19 -7.58 -0.46
C VAL A 178 19.19 -8.87 -1.25
N THR A 179 19.80 -9.90 -0.69
CA THR A 179 19.72 -11.25 -1.24
C THR A 179 18.32 -11.80 -1.00
N LEU A 180 17.62 -12.11 -2.09
CA LEU A 180 16.33 -12.77 -2.01
C LEU A 180 16.52 -14.26 -1.73
N PRO A 181 15.65 -14.89 -0.92
CA PRO A 181 15.67 -16.33 -0.74
C PRO A 181 15.53 -17.01 -2.10
N GLN A 182 16.42 -17.96 -2.38
CA GLN A 182 16.32 -18.79 -3.57
C GLN A 182 15.05 -19.63 -3.46
N PRO A 183 14.24 -19.76 -4.54
CA PRO A 183 13.27 -20.83 -4.58
C PRO A 183 14.03 -22.16 -4.53
N GLU A 184 13.80 -22.95 -3.48
CA GLU A 184 14.33 -24.31 -3.36
C GLU A 184 14.05 -25.09 -4.65
N PRO A 185 15.08 -25.65 -5.31
CA PRO A 185 14.86 -26.45 -6.51
C PRO A 185 14.00 -27.67 -6.16
N GLY A 186 12.84 -27.79 -6.82
CA GLY A 186 12.03 -29.01 -6.80
C GLY A 186 10.70 -28.96 -6.03
N LYS A 187 10.30 -27.85 -5.41
CA LYS A 187 8.92 -27.71 -4.91
C LYS A 187 8.06 -26.96 -5.93
N PRO A 188 7.04 -27.58 -6.55
CA PRO A 188 6.13 -26.85 -7.42
C PRO A 188 5.51 -25.70 -6.64
N GLN A 189 5.72 -24.46 -7.12
CA GLN A 189 4.95 -23.32 -6.66
C GLN A 189 3.49 -23.70 -6.86
N ARG A 190 2.72 -23.76 -5.76
CA ARG A 190 1.27 -23.89 -5.84
C ARG A 190 0.77 -22.66 -6.58
N THR A 191 0.63 -22.77 -7.90
CA THR A 191 -0.27 -21.93 -8.64
C THR A 191 -1.61 -22.12 -7.97
N ARG A 192 -2.11 -21.08 -7.29
CA ARG A 192 -3.54 -20.99 -7.04
C ARG A 192 -4.16 -20.86 -8.43
N ALA A 193 -4.39 -22.02 -9.06
CA ALA A 193 -5.28 -22.15 -10.18
C ALA A 193 -6.57 -21.44 -9.78
N ALA A 194 -7.04 -20.56 -10.67
CA ALA A 194 -8.37 -19.99 -10.57
C ALA A 194 -9.32 -21.13 -10.21
N SER A 195 -9.98 -21.00 -9.06
CA SER A 195 -10.98 -21.94 -8.59
C SER A 195 -12.05 -22.06 -9.66
N ALA A 196 -11.95 -23.13 -10.47
CA ALA A 196 -13.04 -23.61 -11.28
C ALA A 196 -14.23 -23.83 -10.34
N LYS A 197 -15.34 -23.17 -10.66
CA LYS A 197 -16.62 -23.36 -9.98
C LYS A 197 -16.93 -24.86 -9.93
N PRO A 198 -17.36 -25.42 -8.78
CA PRO A 198 -17.99 -26.72 -8.79
C PRO A 198 -19.33 -26.59 -9.55
N GLU A 199 -19.49 -27.41 -10.57
CA GLU A 199 -20.78 -27.67 -11.23
C GLU A 199 -21.75 -28.20 -10.17
N GLY A 200 -22.69 -27.35 -9.74
CA GLY A 200 -23.77 -27.76 -8.87
C GLY A 200 -24.71 -28.74 -9.60
N PRO A 201 -25.35 -29.68 -8.89
CA PRO A 201 -26.25 -30.65 -9.51
C PRO A 201 -27.46 -29.95 -10.15
N LYS A 202 -27.81 -30.37 -11.37
CA LYS A 202 -28.95 -29.87 -12.14
C LYS A 202 -30.25 -29.96 -11.31
N PRO A 203 -31.11 -28.92 -11.30
CA PRO A 203 -32.39 -29.00 -10.62
C PRO A 203 -33.32 -29.98 -11.35
N GLN A 204 -33.78 -31.02 -10.64
CA GLN A 204 -34.86 -31.90 -11.09
C GLN A 204 -36.18 -31.12 -11.09
N ARG A 205 -36.86 -31.10 -12.23
CA ARG A 205 -38.23 -30.57 -12.36
C ARG A 205 -39.19 -31.32 -11.42
N PRO A 206 -40.02 -30.64 -10.61
CA PRO A 206 -41.09 -31.33 -9.90
C PRO A 206 -42.16 -31.82 -10.90
N ARG A 207 -42.49 -33.11 -10.82
CA ARG A 207 -43.63 -33.72 -11.53
C ARG A 207 -44.93 -33.10 -11.00
N LYS A 208 -45.78 -32.60 -11.91
CA LYS A 208 -47.14 -32.16 -11.58
C LYS A 208 -47.99 -33.36 -11.10
N PRO A 209 -48.80 -33.22 -10.04
CA PRO A 209 -49.82 -34.21 -9.72
C PRO A 209 -50.95 -34.16 -10.75
N ALA A 210 -51.44 -35.34 -11.14
CA ALA A 210 -52.61 -35.50 -12.00
C ALA A 210 -53.89 -35.14 -11.26
N THR A 211 -54.69 -34.24 -11.84
CA THR A 211 -56.06 -33.97 -11.38
C THR A 211 -57.01 -35.00 -12.00
N PRO A 212 -57.86 -35.66 -11.20
CA PRO A 212 -58.80 -36.65 -11.73
C PRO A 212 -59.97 -35.99 -12.45
N ALA A 213 -60.32 -36.56 -13.60
CA ALA A 213 -61.50 -36.21 -14.37
C ALA A 213 -62.73 -36.93 -13.80
N THR A 214 -63.85 -36.22 -13.63
CA THR A 214 -65.18 -36.84 -13.68
C THR A 214 -66.22 -35.85 -14.25
N ASN A 215 -66.47 -36.01 -15.55
CA ASN A 215 -67.79 -36.12 -16.20
C ASN A 215 -69.05 -35.65 -15.44
N ALA A 216 -69.82 -34.70 -16.00
CA ALA A 216 -70.88 -34.99 -16.99
C ALA A 216 -72.02 -33.94 -17.01
N ARG A 217 -72.40 -33.59 -18.25
CA ARG A 217 -73.78 -33.46 -18.77
C ARG A 217 -74.61 -32.18 -18.54
N LYS A 218 -74.87 -31.54 -19.70
CA LYS A 218 -76.18 -31.28 -20.35
C LYS A 218 -77.06 -30.12 -19.86
N ARG A 219 -77.21 -29.11 -20.75
CA ARG A 219 -78.42 -28.69 -21.53
C ARG A 219 -78.35 -27.17 -21.77
N ARG A 220 -78.22 -26.69 -23.01
CA ARG A 220 -79.33 -26.25 -23.91
C ARG A 220 -80.40 -25.43 -23.19
N ARG A 221 -80.39 -24.11 -23.37
CA ARG A 221 -81.17 -23.38 -24.38
C ARG A 221 -80.56 -21.99 -24.58
#